data_AF-A0A194PQV1-F1
#
_entry.id   AF-A0A194PQV1-F1
#
_cell.length_a   1.000
_cell.length_b   1.000
_cell.length_c   1.000
_cell.angle_alpha   90.00
_cell.angle_beta   90.00
_cell.angle_gamma   90.00
#
_symmetry.space_group_name_H-M   'P 1'
#
loop_
_entity.id
_entity.type
_entity.pdbx_description
1 polymer ?
#
loop_
_entity_poly.entity_id
_entity_poly.type
_entity_poly.pdbx_seq_one_letter_code
_entity_poly.pdbx_strand_id
1 'polypeptide(L)'
;MPLTCKKVPIFFVPITSQVIIQGFKSYREQIVVEPFDKRHNVVVGRNGSGKSNFFHAIQFVLSDEFSHLRPEQRLALLHEGTGPRVISAFVEIIFDNSDHRIPIEKDEIFLRRVIGSKKDQFFLNKKVVPRSEVLNLLESAGLSNSNPYYIVKQGKINQMAIAPDSHRLKLLREVAGTRVYDERREESVTILKETVGKVEKINEFLQTIEERLKTLEEEKEELKEYQKWDRARRVLEFIIHDTEHRENNTAS
;
A
#
# COMPACT_ATOMS: atom_id res chain seq x y z
N MET A 1 6.93 -18.01 26.31
CA MET A 1 7.06 -16.57 26.01
C MET A 1 5.68 -15.94 26.09
N PRO A 2 5.42 -15.03 27.04
CA PRO A 2 4.11 -14.41 27.14
C PRO A 2 3.91 -13.48 25.95
N LEU A 3 2.85 -13.72 25.18
CA LEU A 3 2.32 -12.79 24.19
C LEU A 3 1.89 -11.52 24.94
N THR A 4 2.79 -10.54 25.05
CA THR A 4 2.42 -9.20 25.50
C THR A 4 1.51 -8.63 24.42
N CYS A 5 0.20 -8.81 24.62
CA CYS A 5 -0.83 -8.02 23.98
C CYS A 5 -0.55 -6.58 24.42
N LYS A 6 0.25 -5.85 23.62
CA LYS A 6 0.39 -4.41 23.77
C LYS A 6 -1.04 -3.90 23.75
N LYS A 7 -1.51 -3.38 24.90
CA LYS A 7 -2.78 -2.65 25.00
C LYS A 7 -2.84 -1.76 23.77
N VAL A 8 -3.72 -2.07 22.81
CA VAL A 8 -4.05 -1.15 21.74
C VAL A 8 -4.78 -0.04 22.48
N PRO A 9 -4.13 1.10 22.73
CA PRO A 9 -4.79 2.13 23.49
C PRO A 9 -5.93 2.57 22.59
N ILE A 10 -7.15 2.55 23.13
CA ILE A 10 -8.28 3.23 22.52
C ILE A 10 -7.91 4.71 22.61
N PHE A 11 -7.08 5.16 21.67
CA PHE A 11 -6.53 6.49 21.65
C PHE A 11 -7.68 7.39 21.25
N PHE A 12 -8.26 8.04 22.24
CA PHE A 12 -9.16 9.16 22.02
C PHE A 12 -8.38 10.18 21.20
N VAL A 13 -8.83 10.36 19.96
CA VAL A 13 -8.31 11.25 18.93
C VAL A 13 -8.83 12.65 19.29
N PRO A 14 -8.03 13.58 19.84
CA PRO A 14 -8.45 14.95 20.06
C PRO A 14 -8.13 15.75 18.78
N ILE A 15 -8.79 15.45 17.66
CA ILE A 15 -8.23 15.82 16.34
C ILE A 15 -9.20 16.63 15.48
N THR A 16 -9.81 17.69 15.99
CA THR A 16 -10.36 18.73 15.08
C THR A 16 -10.28 20.10 15.73
N SER A 17 -9.40 20.95 15.23
CA SER A 17 -9.37 22.36 15.61
C SER A 17 -10.34 23.18 14.79
N GLN A 18 -10.66 22.78 13.56
CA GLN A 18 -11.56 23.56 12.71
C GLN A 18 -12.03 22.78 11.49
N VAL A 19 -13.23 23.07 11.00
CA VAL A 19 -13.76 22.52 9.74
C VAL A 19 -14.24 23.66 8.85
N ILE A 20 -13.77 23.67 7.60
CA ILE A 20 -14.13 24.65 6.58
C ILE A 20 -14.81 23.90 5.44
N ILE A 21 -15.99 24.35 5.04
CA ILE A 21 -16.82 23.69 4.01
C ILE A 21 -17.24 24.73 2.99
N GLN A 22 -17.09 24.43 1.70
CA GLN A 22 -17.59 25.28 0.62
C GLN A 22 -18.10 24.45 -0.55
N GLY A 23 -19.25 24.84 -1.10
CA GLY A 23 -19.84 24.23 -2.29
C GLY A 23 -20.33 22.78 -2.10
N PHE A 24 -20.37 22.26 -0.87
CA PHE A 24 -20.68 20.85 -0.57
C PHE A 24 -22.14 20.67 -0.13
N LYS A 25 -22.93 19.92 -0.89
CA LYS A 25 -24.35 19.63 -0.60
C LYS A 25 -25.17 20.86 -0.20
N SER A 26 -25.57 21.00 1.06
CA SER A 26 -26.36 22.16 1.52
C SER A 26 -25.55 23.44 1.72
N TYR A 27 -24.22 23.36 1.68
CA TYR A 27 -23.30 24.45 1.98
C TYR A 27 -22.78 25.08 0.71
N ARG A 28 -23.45 26.13 0.23
CA ARG A 28 -23.03 26.86 -0.97
C ARG A 28 -21.83 27.75 -0.70
N GLU A 29 -21.99 28.66 0.26
CA GLU A 29 -20.97 29.61 0.67
C GLU A 29 -19.96 28.94 1.59
N GLN A 30 -18.80 29.57 1.74
CA GLN A 30 -17.77 29.10 2.65
C GLN A 30 -18.27 29.27 4.08
N ILE A 31 -18.33 28.17 4.81
CA ILE A 31 -18.63 28.15 6.24
C ILE A 31 -17.37 27.73 6.95
N VAL A 32 -17.01 28.52 7.95
CA VAL A 32 -15.92 28.25 8.87
C VAL A 32 -16.57 27.92 10.21
N VAL A 33 -16.45 26.67 10.63
CA VAL A 33 -16.89 26.26 11.97
C VAL A 33 -15.85 26.73 12.97
N GLU A 34 -16.30 27.27 14.10
CA GLU A 34 -15.40 27.66 15.19
C GLU A 34 -14.63 26.46 15.76
N PRO A 35 -13.51 26.70 16.44
CA PRO A 35 -12.76 25.61 17.03
C PRO A 35 -13.53 24.76 18.02
N PHE A 36 -13.39 23.44 17.88
CA PHE A 36 -14.05 22.49 18.76
C PHE A 36 -13.36 22.42 20.12
N ASP A 37 -14.15 22.19 21.17
CA ASP A 37 -13.62 21.89 22.49
C ASP A 37 -13.00 20.48 22.50
N LYS A 38 -11.93 20.29 23.27
CA LYS A 38 -11.21 19.01 23.35
C LYS A 38 -12.01 17.89 24.04
N ARG A 39 -13.10 18.21 24.74
CA ARG A 39 -13.88 17.26 25.54
C ARG A 39 -15.15 16.82 24.85
N HIS A 40 -16.08 17.74 24.63
CA HIS A 40 -17.42 17.39 24.16
C HIS A 40 -18.03 18.51 23.34
N ASN A 41 -18.55 18.14 22.16
CA ASN A 41 -19.15 19.08 21.22
C ASN A 41 -20.54 18.55 20.80
N VAL A 42 -21.55 19.40 20.86
CA VAL A 42 -22.93 19.04 20.49
C VAL A 42 -23.40 19.93 19.34
N VAL A 43 -23.82 19.32 18.25
CA VAL A 43 -24.37 20.02 17.09
C VAL A 43 -25.90 19.94 17.12
N VAL A 44 -26.57 21.06 17.36
CA VAL A 44 -28.03 21.18 17.38
C VAL A 44 -28.55 22.01 16.20
N GLY A 45 -29.83 21.81 15.85
CA GLY A 45 -30.46 22.54 14.76
C GLY A 45 -31.79 21.94 14.35
N ARG A 46 -32.56 22.66 13.53
CA ARG A 46 -33.86 22.18 13.02
C ARG A 46 -33.72 20.99 12.07
N ASN A 47 -34.77 20.19 11.93
CA ASN A 47 -34.79 19.13 10.91
C ASN A 47 -34.62 19.75 9.52
N GLY A 48 -33.75 19.17 8.70
CA GLY A 48 -33.40 19.72 7.38
C GLY A 48 -32.34 20.83 7.38
N SER A 49 -31.83 21.28 8.53
CA SER A 49 -30.84 22.38 8.61
C SER A 49 -29.42 22.01 8.14
N GLY A 50 -29.24 20.86 7.48
CA GLY A 50 -27.93 20.42 6.97
C GLY A 50 -27.04 19.67 7.99
N LYS A 51 -27.49 19.39 9.22
CA LYS A 51 -26.69 18.65 10.22
C LYS A 51 -26.11 17.33 9.70
N SER A 52 -26.92 16.51 9.02
CA SER A 52 -26.42 15.27 8.43
C SER A 52 -25.38 15.54 7.33
N ASN A 53 -25.55 16.62 6.57
CA ASN A 53 -24.59 17.02 5.55
C ASN A 53 -23.27 17.53 6.15
N PHE A 54 -23.29 18.10 7.35
CA PHE A 54 -22.09 18.44 8.12
C PHE A 54 -21.24 17.20 8.40
N PHE A 55 -21.83 16.17 8.99
CA PHE A 55 -21.12 14.91 9.28
C PHE A 55 -20.69 14.20 7.99
N HIS A 56 -21.48 14.28 6.92
CA HIS A 56 -21.06 13.78 5.61
C HIS A 56 -19.84 14.53 5.04
N ALA A 57 -19.69 15.84 5.29
CA ALA A 57 -18.53 16.61 4.86
C ALA A 57 -17.26 16.16 5.60
N ILE A 58 -17.35 15.94 6.91
CA ILE A 58 -16.25 15.38 7.70
C ILE A 58 -15.91 13.97 7.23
N GLN A 59 -16.93 13.12 7.04
CA GLN A 59 -16.75 11.76 6.53
C GLN A 59 -16.12 11.75 5.14
N PHE A 60 -16.45 12.73 4.29
CA PHE A 60 -15.90 12.86 2.93
C PHE A 60 -14.37 13.06 2.91
N VAL A 61 -13.81 13.72 3.92
CA VAL A 61 -12.35 13.89 4.03
C VAL A 61 -11.69 12.69 4.71
N LEU A 62 -12.29 12.17 5.78
CA LEU A 62 -11.66 11.16 6.64
C LEU A 62 -11.87 9.71 6.17
N SER A 63 -12.93 9.43 5.41
CA SER A 63 -13.34 8.06 5.10
C SER A 63 -12.98 7.66 3.68
N ASP A 64 -12.56 6.40 3.55
CA ASP A 64 -12.26 5.78 2.27
C ASP A 64 -13.52 5.37 1.46
N GLU A 65 -14.71 5.49 2.03
CA GLU A 65 -15.98 5.16 1.34
C GLU A 65 -16.20 6.01 0.07
N PHE A 66 -15.67 7.24 0.07
CA PHE A 66 -15.84 8.21 -1.02
C PHE A 66 -14.77 8.09 -2.11
N SER A 67 -14.06 6.99 -2.14
CA SER A 67 -12.92 6.79 -3.02
C SER A 67 -13.29 6.28 -4.42
N HIS A 68 -14.40 5.55 -4.52
CA HIS A 68 -14.87 4.93 -5.76
C HIS A 68 -16.18 5.56 -6.24
N LEU A 69 -16.26 6.89 -6.17
CA LEU A 69 -17.46 7.62 -6.59
C LEU A 69 -17.61 7.63 -8.11
N ARG A 70 -18.76 7.15 -8.58
CA ARG A 70 -19.21 7.30 -9.97
C ARG A 70 -19.44 8.79 -10.30
N PRO A 71 -19.39 9.20 -11.58
CA PRO A 71 -19.57 10.60 -11.97
C PRO A 71 -20.86 11.24 -11.40
N GLU A 72 -21.97 10.51 -11.41
CA GLU A 72 -23.25 10.95 -10.84
C GLU A 72 -23.16 11.18 -9.32
N GLN A 73 -22.45 10.29 -8.61
CA GLN A 73 -22.26 10.42 -7.17
C GLN A 73 -21.36 11.60 -6.82
N ARG A 74 -20.38 11.93 -7.67
CA ARG A 74 -19.55 13.13 -7.51
C ARG A 74 -20.37 14.41 -7.69
N LEU A 75 -21.23 14.44 -8.70
CA LEU A 75 -22.14 15.56 -8.93
C LEU A 75 -23.09 15.75 -7.73
N ALA A 76 -23.61 14.67 -7.16
CA ALA A 76 -24.48 14.70 -5.98
C ALA A 76 -23.81 15.21 -4.69
N LEU A 77 -22.48 15.36 -4.65
CA LEU A 77 -21.77 15.99 -3.54
C LEU A 77 -21.67 17.51 -3.69
N LEU A 78 -21.80 18.03 -4.92
CA LEU A 78 -21.80 19.46 -5.18
C LEU A 78 -23.13 20.07 -4.75
N HIS A 79 -23.10 21.34 -4.37
CA HIS A 79 -24.31 22.07 -4.04
C HIS A 79 -25.21 22.23 -5.26
N GLU A 80 -26.46 21.77 -5.13
CA GLU A 80 -27.54 22.00 -6.08
C GLU A 80 -28.56 22.95 -5.43
N GLY A 81 -28.74 24.12 -6.05
CA GLY A 81 -29.60 25.17 -5.53
C GLY A 81 -29.80 26.30 -6.54
N THR A 82 -30.54 27.33 -6.15
CA THR A 82 -30.83 28.49 -7.01
C THR A 82 -29.62 29.41 -7.14
N GLY A 83 -29.17 29.64 -8.38
CA GLY A 83 -28.05 30.54 -8.70
C GLY A 83 -26.98 29.88 -9.57
N PRO A 84 -25.81 30.53 -9.75
CA PRO A 84 -24.70 29.97 -10.52
C PRO A 84 -24.31 28.58 -10.02
N ARG A 85 -24.15 27.65 -10.97
CA ARG A 85 -23.81 26.25 -10.70
C ARG A 85 -22.42 26.17 -10.07
N VAL A 86 -22.32 25.47 -8.94
CA VAL A 86 -21.04 25.19 -8.29
C VAL A 86 -20.30 24.12 -9.09
N ILE A 87 -19.09 24.46 -9.57
CA ILE A 87 -18.26 23.58 -10.41
C ILE A 87 -17.35 22.69 -9.55
N SER A 88 -17.00 23.17 -8.35
CA SER A 88 -16.12 22.47 -7.40
C SER A 88 -16.52 22.78 -5.96
N ALA A 89 -16.41 21.77 -5.10
CA ALA A 89 -16.56 21.87 -3.66
C ALA A 89 -15.25 21.50 -2.98
N PHE A 90 -15.04 22.00 -1.77
CA PHE A 90 -13.96 21.49 -0.92
C PHE A 90 -14.39 21.42 0.53
N VAL A 91 -13.74 20.51 1.24
CA VAL A 91 -13.80 20.41 2.69
C VAL A 91 -12.37 20.40 3.20
N GLU A 92 -12.08 21.25 4.17
CA GLU A 92 -10.79 21.34 4.84
C GLU A 92 -10.98 21.12 6.33
N ILE A 93 -10.16 20.24 6.88
CA ILE A 93 -10.10 19.94 8.31
C ILE A 93 -8.72 20.35 8.80
N ILE A 94 -8.70 21.12 9.88
CA ILE A 94 -7.48 21.56 10.56
C ILE A 94 -7.32 20.69 11.80
N PHE A 95 -6.19 19.99 11.86
CA PHE A 95 -5.82 19.11 12.94
C PHE A 95 -4.81 19.77 13.87
N ASP A 96 -5.04 19.68 15.18
CA ASP A 96 -4.04 19.97 16.22
C ASP A 96 -3.06 18.80 16.27
N ASN A 97 -1.78 19.05 16.00
CA ASN A 97 -0.66 18.11 16.08
C ASN A 97 0.40 18.58 17.11
N SER A 98 -0.02 19.33 18.14
CA SER A 98 0.85 19.75 19.24
C SER A 98 1.49 18.58 20.01
N ASP A 99 0.93 17.38 19.90
CA ASP A 99 1.47 16.16 20.51
C ASP A 99 2.41 15.36 19.58
N HIS A 100 2.65 15.87 18.36
CA HIS A 100 3.51 15.28 17.34
C HIS A 100 3.28 13.79 17.09
N ARG A 101 2.03 13.32 17.24
CA ARG A 101 1.66 11.94 16.88
C ARG A 101 1.77 11.69 15.39
N ILE A 102 1.47 12.72 14.61
CA ILE A 102 1.65 12.69 13.17
C ILE A 102 3.08 13.14 12.87
N PRO A 103 3.86 12.38 12.08
CA PRO A 103 5.27 12.65 11.79
C PRO A 103 5.45 13.82 10.81
N ILE A 104 4.87 14.97 11.13
CA ILE A 104 4.96 16.23 10.41
C ILE A 104 5.40 17.29 11.43
N GLU A 105 6.48 18.01 11.12
CA GLU A 105 7.02 19.11 11.93
C GLU A 105 6.15 20.39 11.82
N LYS A 106 4.87 20.24 12.13
CA LYS A 106 3.92 21.35 12.24
C LYS A 106 2.93 21.06 13.36
N ASP A 107 2.64 22.10 14.13
CA ASP A 107 1.65 22.04 15.21
C ASP A 107 0.22 22.02 14.66
N GLU A 108 0.00 22.55 13.46
CA GLU A 108 -1.28 22.49 12.76
C GLU A 108 -1.12 21.83 11.39
N ILE A 109 -2.00 20.88 11.10
CA ILE A 109 -2.03 20.16 9.83
C ILE A 109 -3.33 20.48 9.11
N PHE A 110 -3.20 21.00 7.89
CA PHE A 110 -4.32 21.35 7.02
C PHE A 110 -4.56 20.20 6.04
N LEU A 111 -5.65 19.46 6.20
CA LEU A 111 -6.07 18.44 5.24
C LEU A 111 -7.30 18.92 4.47
N ARG A 112 -7.15 19.16 3.18
CA ARG A 112 -8.22 19.62 2.28
C ARG A 112 -8.46 18.61 1.17
N ARG A 113 -9.72 18.25 0.95
CA ARG A 113 -10.14 17.47 -0.22
C ARG A 113 -10.99 18.34 -1.13
N VAL A 114 -10.59 18.47 -2.40
CA VAL A 114 -11.29 19.23 -3.43
C VAL A 114 -11.93 18.26 -4.41
N ILE A 115 -13.24 18.40 -4.63
CA ILE A 115 -14.01 17.58 -5.56
C ILE A 115 -14.69 18.46 -6.60
N GLY A 116 -14.66 18.01 -7.84
CA GLY A 116 -15.45 18.53 -8.94
C GLY A 116 -15.84 17.38 -9.87
N SER A 117 -16.53 17.69 -10.97
CA SER A 117 -17.06 16.65 -11.87
C SER A 117 -15.98 15.73 -12.45
N LYS A 118 -14.76 16.25 -12.66
CA LYS A 118 -13.61 15.51 -13.23
C LYS A 118 -12.36 15.50 -12.35
N LYS A 119 -12.37 16.20 -11.22
CA LYS A 119 -11.20 16.38 -10.35
C LYS A 119 -11.53 15.89 -8.94
N ASP A 120 -10.65 15.11 -8.35
CA ASP A 120 -10.69 14.72 -6.94
C ASP A 120 -9.24 14.74 -6.45
N GLN A 121 -8.91 15.70 -5.59
CA GLN A 121 -7.53 15.98 -5.19
C GLN A 121 -7.47 16.23 -3.69
N PHE A 122 -6.46 15.65 -3.06
CA PHE A 122 -6.11 15.93 -1.67
C PHE A 122 -4.97 16.94 -1.62
N PHE A 123 -5.06 17.83 -0.65
CA PHE A 123 -4.06 18.81 -0.33
C PHE A 123 -3.70 18.67 1.15
N LEU A 124 -2.42 18.48 1.41
CA LEU A 124 -1.85 18.49 2.75
C LEU A 124 -0.98 19.73 2.88
N ASN A 125 -1.30 20.61 3.83
CA ASN A 125 -0.57 21.87 4.03
C ASN A 125 -0.40 22.68 2.73
N LYS A 126 -1.48 22.77 1.93
CA LYS A 126 -1.55 23.43 0.62
C LYS A 126 -0.75 22.75 -0.51
N LYS A 127 -0.11 21.60 -0.28
CA LYS A 127 0.57 20.81 -1.31
C LYS A 127 -0.34 19.67 -1.78
N VAL A 128 -0.39 19.43 -3.08
CA VAL A 128 -1.12 18.27 -3.65
C VAL A 128 -0.41 17.00 -3.21
N VAL A 129 -1.15 16.06 -2.64
CA VAL A 129 -0.64 14.76 -2.19
C VAL A 129 -1.48 13.62 -2.78
N PRO A 130 -0.87 12.46 -3.07
CA PRO A 130 -1.61 11.27 -3.46
C PRO A 130 -2.46 10.76 -2.29
N ARG A 131 -3.56 10.09 -2.61
CA ARG A 131 -4.46 9.52 -1.60
C ARG A 131 -3.77 8.52 -0.67
N SER A 132 -2.83 7.72 -1.17
CA SER A 132 -2.09 6.75 -0.35
C SER A 132 -1.38 7.42 0.82
N GLU A 133 -0.80 8.60 0.61
CA GLU A 133 -0.11 9.37 1.65
C GLU A 133 -1.10 9.87 2.71
N VAL A 134 -2.28 10.34 2.29
CA VAL A 134 -3.35 10.76 3.22
C VAL A 134 -3.86 9.58 4.06
N LEU A 135 -4.00 8.40 3.46
CA LEU A 135 -4.44 7.21 4.21
C LEU A 135 -3.40 6.79 5.25
N ASN A 136 -2.11 6.80 4.89
CA ASN A 136 -1.02 6.53 5.83
C ASN A 136 -0.96 7.57 6.97
N LEU A 137 -1.26 8.83 6.66
CA LEU A 137 -1.36 9.91 7.63
C LEU A 137 -2.47 9.66 8.66
N LEU A 138 -3.67 9.34 8.17
CA LEU A 138 -4.84 9.06 9.01
C LEU A 138 -4.62 7.80 9.86
N GLU A 139 -3.99 6.76 9.30
CA GLU A 139 -3.62 5.57 10.05
C GLU A 139 -2.61 5.87 11.18
N SER A 140 -1.61 6.71 10.90
CA SER A 140 -0.64 7.19 11.91
C SER A 140 -1.31 8.00 13.02
N ALA A 141 -2.36 8.76 12.68
CA ALA A 141 -3.17 9.52 13.64
C ALA A 141 -4.14 8.63 14.46
N GLY A 142 -4.23 7.32 14.18
CA GLY A 142 -5.17 6.40 14.82
C GLY A 142 -6.57 6.38 14.20
N LEU A 143 -6.79 7.15 13.11
CA LEU A 143 -7.99 7.12 12.28
C LEU A 143 -7.83 6.04 11.21
N SER A 144 -7.80 4.78 11.63
CA SER A 144 -7.59 3.66 10.70
C SER A 144 -8.82 3.41 9.82
N ASN A 145 -8.59 3.24 8.51
CA ASN A 145 -9.59 2.72 7.55
C ASN A 145 -10.18 1.36 7.97
N SER A 146 -9.43 0.58 8.74
CA SER A 146 -9.83 -0.73 9.25
C SER A 146 -10.93 -0.67 10.30
N ASN A 147 -11.17 0.50 10.90
CA ASN A 147 -12.17 0.68 11.93
C ASN A 147 -13.10 1.85 11.58
N PRO A 148 -14.14 1.65 10.74
CA PRO A 148 -15.04 2.72 10.34
C PRO A 148 -15.93 3.25 11.48
N TYR A 149 -15.89 2.64 12.67
CA TYR A 149 -16.81 2.94 13.78
C TYR A 149 -16.50 4.25 14.52
N TYR A 150 -15.48 5.01 14.11
CA TYR A 150 -15.33 6.40 14.56
C TYR A 150 -16.42 7.33 13.99
N ILE A 151 -17.14 6.93 12.92
CA ILE A 151 -18.33 7.65 12.41
C ILE A 151 -19.53 6.69 12.38
N VAL A 152 -20.49 6.92 13.27
CA VAL A 152 -21.72 6.13 13.35
C VAL A 152 -22.83 6.83 12.56
N LYS A 153 -23.18 6.27 11.39
CA LYS A 153 -24.33 6.74 10.60
C LYS A 153 -25.66 6.44 11.31
N GLN A 154 -26.67 7.25 11.01
CA GLN A 154 -28.03 6.98 11.47
C GLN A 154 -28.49 5.58 11.03
N GLY A 155 -29.10 4.83 11.95
CA GLY A 155 -29.58 3.46 11.70
C GLY A 155 -28.53 2.36 11.78
N LYS A 156 -27.22 2.69 11.79
CA LYS A 156 -26.14 1.70 11.94
C LYS A 156 -26.22 0.95 13.27
N ILE A 157 -26.65 1.62 14.34
CA ILE A 157 -26.83 1.01 15.66
C ILE A 157 -27.86 -0.13 15.60
N ASN A 158 -29.02 0.10 14.98
CA ASN A 158 -30.04 -0.94 14.83
C ASN A 158 -29.54 -2.09 13.95
N GLN A 159 -28.79 -1.79 12.89
CA GLN A 159 -28.17 -2.82 12.06
C GLN A 159 -27.18 -3.68 12.86
N MET A 160 -26.36 -3.09 13.74
CA MET A 160 -25.44 -3.84 14.60
C MET A 160 -26.18 -4.73 15.60
N ALA A 161 -27.30 -4.25 16.15
CA ALA A 161 -28.12 -5.03 17.08
C ALA A 161 -28.69 -6.29 16.41
N ILE A 162 -29.18 -6.15 15.17
CA ILE A 162 -29.84 -7.23 14.40
C ILE A 162 -28.83 -8.10 13.64
N ALA A 163 -27.59 -7.64 13.45
CA ALA A 163 -26.57 -8.34 12.68
C ALA A 163 -26.25 -9.74 13.23
N PRO A 164 -25.91 -10.72 12.37
CA PRO A 164 -25.51 -12.05 12.80
C PRO A 164 -24.19 -12.03 13.58
N ASP A 165 -23.98 -13.03 14.43
CA ASP A 165 -22.82 -13.13 15.32
C ASP A 165 -21.48 -13.09 14.58
N SER A 166 -21.43 -13.64 13.36
CA SER A 166 -20.25 -13.57 12.49
C SER A 166 -19.86 -12.13 12.14
N HIS A 167 -20.85 -11.26 11.88
CA HIS A 167 -20.60 -9.85 11.58
C HIS A 167 -20.18 -9.08 12.83
N ARG A 168 -20.79 -9.38 13.99
CA ARG A 168 -20.38 -8.78 15.27
C ARG A 168 -18.96 -9.21 15.67
N LEU A 169 -18.58 -10.47 15.43
CA LEU A 169 -17.23 -10.96 15.67
C LEU A 169 -16.22 -10.28 14.75
N LYS A 170 -16.55 -10.10 13.46
CA LYS A 170 -15.71 -9.36 12.52
C LYS A 170 -15.47 -7.92 13.00
N LEU A 171 -16.53 -7.24 13.44
CA LEU A 171 -16.45 -5.90 14.04
C LEU A 171 -15.55 -5.88 15.27
N LEU A 172 -15.69 -6.85 16.17
CA LEU A 172 -14.86 -6.93 17.38
C LEU A 172 -13.38 -7.14 17.03
N ARG A 173 -13.07 -7.94 16.00
CA ARG A 173 -11.70 -8.10 15.47
C ARG A 173 -11.14 -6.83 14.84
N GLU A 174 -11.97 -6.09 14.11
CA GLU A 174 -11.61 -4.79 13.52
C GLU A 174 -11.27 -3.76 14.61
N VAL A 175 -12.11 -3.66 15.65
CA VAL A 175 -11.87 -2.76 16.80
C VAL A 175 -10.66 -3.19 17.63
N ALA A 176 -10.43 -4.50 17.77
CA ALA A 176 -9.23 -5.02 18.42
C ALA A 176 -7.94 -4.77 17.61
N GLY A 177 -8.04 -4.28 16.37
CA GLY A 177 -6.89 -3.99 15.52
C GLY A 177 -6.16 -5.24 15.00
N THR A 178 -6.74 -6.44 15.13
CA THR A 178 -6.09 -7.68 14.70
C THR A 178 -6.06 -7.83 13.18
N ARG A 179 -6.91 -7.10 12.45
CA ARG A 179 -7.02 -7.18 10.98
C ARG A 179 -5.69 -6.89 10.27
N VAL A 180 -4.99 -5.82 10.66
CA VAL A 180 -3.72 -5.43 10.03
C VAL A 180 -2.64 -6.50 10.25
N TYR A 181 -2.65 -7.14 11.42
CA TYR A 181 -1.75 -8.24 11.71
C TYR A 181 -2.08 -9.48 10.84
N ASP A 182 -3.37 -9.83 10.74
CA ASP A 182 -3.82 -10.98 9.95
C ASP A 182 -3.52 -10.79 8.45
N GLU A 183 -3.75 -9.61 7.89
CA GLU A 183 -3.45 -9.27 6.49
C GLU A 183 -1.95 -9.37 6.20
N ARG A 184 -1.09 -8.73 7.03
CA ARG A 184 0.37 -8.83 6.87
C ARG A 184 0.88 -10.26 7.01
N ARG A 185 0.26 -11.06 7.87
CA ARG A 185 0.61 -12.47 8.04
C ARG A 185 0.25 -13.27 6.78
N GLU A 186 -0.93 -13.05 6.20
CA GLU A 186 -1.36 -13.73 4.98
C GLU A 186 -0.48 -13.37 3.76
N GLU A 187 -0.13 -12.09 3.62
CA GLU A 187 0.84 -11.63 2.62
C GLU A 187 2.21 -12.30 2.82
N SER A 188 2.70 -12.33 4.05
CA SER A 188 3.99 -12.96 4.39
C SER A 188 4.01 -14.46 4.06
N VAL A 189 2.91 -15.17 4.34
CA VAL A 189 2.76 -16.60 4.00
C VAL A 189 2.75 -16.80 2.48
N THR A 190 2.14 -15.89 1.72
CA THR A 190 2.14 -15.95 0.26
C THR A 190 3.54 -15.77 -0.31
N ILE A 191 4.27 -14.76 0.16
CA ILE A 191 5.67 -14.50 -0.22
C ILE A 191 6.56 -15.70 0.13
N LEU A 192 6.33 -16.33 1.30
CA LEU A 192 7.07 -17.52 1.71
C LEU A 192 6.85 -18.67 0.70
N LYS A 193 5.61 -18.94 0.31
CA LYS A 193 5.29 -20.00 -0.68
C LYS A 193 5.96 -19.74 -2.03
N GLU A 194 5.93 -18.51 -2.52
CA GLU A 194 6.61 -18.14 -3.77
C GLU A 194 8.12 -18.32 -3.66
N THR A 195 8.69 -17.98 -2.50
CA THR A 195 10.13 -18.13 -2.24
C THR A 195 10.55 -19.59 -2.22
N VAL A 196 9.77 -20.47 -1.58
CA VAL A 196 10.00 -21.92 -1.59
C VAL A 196 10.01 -22.45 -3.02
N GLY A 197 9.02 -22.08 -3.85
CA GLY A 197 9.00 -22.49 -5.25
C GLY A 197 10.17 -21.97 -6.09
N LYS A 198 10.74 -20.80 -5.75
CA LYS A 198 11.97 -20.30 -6.39
C LYS A 198 13.19 -21.13 -5.98
N VAL A 199 13.29 -21.51 -4.71
CA VAL A 199 14.38 -22.35 -4.20
C VAL A 199 14.37 -23.73 -4.87
N GLU A 200 13.20 -24.34 -5.02
CA GLU A 200 13.05 -25.63 -5.72
C GLU A 200 13.59 -25.55 -7.16
N LYS A 201 13.21 -24.51 -7.91
CA LYS A 201 13.74 -24.28 -9.26
C LYS A 201 15.25 -24.08 -9.28
N ILE A 202 15.80 -23.30 -8.35
CA ILE A 202 17.24 -23.09 -8.26
C ILE A 202 17.97 -24.41 -8.02
N ASN A 203 17.44 -25.29 -7.18
CA ASN A 203 18.04 -26.60 -6.92
C ASN A 203 18.01 -27.50 -8.16
N GLU A 204 16.93 -27.47 -8.94
CA GLU A 204 16.84 -28.19 -10.22
C GLU A 204 17.88 -27.69 -11.24
N PHE A 205 18.05 -26.36 -11.34
CA PHE A 205 19.09 -25.76 -12.16
C PHE A 205 20.50 -26.14 -11.69
N LEU A 206 20.75 -26.17 -10.38
CA LEU A 206 22.03 -26.58 -9.82
C LEU A 206 22.37 -28.02 -10.17
N GLN A 207 21.40 -28.95 -10.07
CA GLN A 207 21.60 -30.34 -10.48
C GLN A 207 21.98 -30.45 -11.96
N THR A 208 21.31 -29.69 -12.82
CA THR A 208 21.63 -29.65 -14.27
C THR A 208 23.05 -29.14 -14.52
N ILE A 209 23.49 -28.12 -13.76
CA ILE A 209 24.85 -27.57 -13.86
C ILE A 209 25.89 -28.59 -13.37
N GLU A 210 25.61 -29.30 -12.29
CA GLU A 210 26.49 -30.36 -11.76
C GLU A 210 26.65 -31.51 -12.76
N GLU A 211 25.56 -31.96 -13.39
CA GLU A 211 25.61 -32.97 -14.46
C GLU A 211 26.46 -32.50 -15.63
N ARG A 212 26.27 -31.24 -16.07
CA ARG A 212 27.04 -30.67 -17.18
C ARG A 212 28.53 -30.49 -16.84
N LEU A 213 28.84 -30.14 -15.60
CA LEU A 213 30.23 -30.08 -15.11
C LEU A 213 30.88 -31.46 -15.16
N LYS A 214 30.16 -32.51 -14.78
CA LYS A 214 30.66 -33.88 -14.84
C LYS A 214 30.98 -34.31 -16.27
N THR A 215 30.09 -34.03 -17.23
CA THR A 215 30.34 -34.33 -18.65
C THR A 215 31.56 -33.56 -19.18
N LEU A 216 31.71 -32.28 -18.82
CA LEU A 216 32.89 -31.49 -19.20
C LEU A 216 34.19 -32.01 -18.59
N GLU A 217 34.15 -32.59 -17.39
CA GLU A 217 35.31 -33.22 -16.76
C GLU A 217 35.72 -34.51 -17.50
N GLU A 218 34.75 -35.30 -17.95
CA GLU A 218 34.98 -36.49 -18.80
C GLU A 218 35.58 -36.09 -20.15
N GLU A 219 34.98 -35.12 -20.86
CA GLU A 219 35.49 -34.60 -22.14
C GLU A 219 36.92 -34.04 -22.03
N LYS A 220 37.22 -33.36 -20.91
CA LYS A 220 38.56 -32.83 -20.63
C LYS A 220 39.59 -33.96 -20.48
N GLU A 221 39.23 -35.06 -19.83
CA GLU A 221 40.14 -36.19 -19.66
C GLU A 221 40.37 -36.95 -20.97
N GLU A 222 39.33 -37.13 -21.78
CA GLU A 222 39.45 -37.67 -23.14
C GLU A 222 40.36 -36.80 -24.02
N LEU A 223 40.21 -35.47 -23.95
CA LEU A 223 41.04 -34.53 -24.70
C LEU A 223 42.52 -34.61 -24.27
N LYS A 224 42.80 -34.80 -22.97
CA LYS A 224 44.18 -34.99 -22.50
C LYS A 224 44.80 -36.27 -23.04
N GLU A 225 44.06 -37.39 -23.02
CA GLU A 225 44.54 -38.65 -23.59
C GLU A 225 44.76 -38.51 -25.10
N TYR A 226 43.84 -37.88 -25.83
CA TYR A 226 44.04 -37.55 -27.25
C TYR A 226 45.32 -36.73 -27.47
N GLN A 227 45.55 -35.66 -26.70
CA GLN A 227 46.76 -34.84 -26.81
C GLN A 227 48.06 -35.60 -26.48
N LYS A 228 47.99 -36.61 -25.62
CA LYS A 228 49.12 -37.49 -25.32
C LYS A 228 49.44 -38.38 -26.52
N TRP A 229 48.43 -39.01 -27.11
CA TRP A 229 48.60 -39.85 -28.30
C TRP A 229 49.00 -39.05 -29.55
N ASP A 230 48.43 -37.86 -29.74
CA ASP A 230 48.81 -36.97 -30.85
C ASP A 230 50.26 -36.49 -30.72
N ARG A 231 50.75 -36.20 -29.50
CA ARG A 231 52.18 -35.93 -29.28
C ARG A 231 53.06 -37.12 -29.65
N ALA A 232 52.69 -38.33 -29.25
CA ALA A 232 53.43 -39.54 -29.62
C ALA A 232 53.45 -39.76 -31.14
N ARG A 233 52.31 -39.54 -31.81
CA ARG A 233 52.20 -39.61 -33.28
C ARG A 233 53.13 -38.61 -33.95
N ARG A 234 53.12 -37.34 -33.52
CA ARG A 234 53.99 -36.29 -34.08
C ARG A 234 55.48 -36.61 -33.91
N VAL A 235 55.87 -37.20 -32.79
CA VAL A 235 57.26 -37.65 -32.58
C VAL A 235 57.64 -38.77 -33.56
N LEU A 236 56.75 -39.75 -33.77
CA LEU A 236 56.99 -40.83 -34.73
C LEU A 236 57.04 -40.31 -36.18
N GLU A 237 56.12 -39.43 -36.57
CA GLU A 237 56.12 -38.78 -37.89
C GLU A 237 57.44 -38.02 -38.14
N PHE A 238 57.93 -37.29 -37.13
CA PHE A 238 59.22 -36.59 -37.23
C PHE A 238 60.39 -37.57 -37.43
N ILE A 239 60.42 -38.69 -36.69
CA ILE A 239 61.47 -39.70 -36.84
C ILE A 239 61.44 -40.32 -38.24
N ILE A 240 60.25 -40.69 -38.75
CA ILE A 240 60.09 -41.24 -40.10
C ILE A 240 60.63 -40.26 -41.15
N HIS A 241 60.22 -39.00 -41.05
CA HIS A 241 60.66 -37.95 -41.97
C HIS A 241 62.18 -37.68 -41.90
N ASP A 242 62.81 -37.73 -40.71
CA ASP A 242 64.27 -37.60 -40.56
C ASP A 242 65.01 -38.80 -41.18
N THR A 243 64.49 -40.02 -41.03
CA THR A 243 65.06 -41.21 -41.67
C THR A 243 64.99 -41.14 -43.19
N GLU A 244 63.85 -40.75 -43.76
CA GLU A 244 63.69 -40.58 -45.21
C GLU A 244 64.65 -39.51 -45.76
N HIS A 245 64.83 -38.39 -45.04
CA HIS A 245 65.79 -37.36 -45.44
C HIS A 245 67.25 -37.84 -45.40
N ARG A 246 67.63 -38.66 -44.41
CA ARG A 246 68.98 -39.23 -44.33
C ARG A 246 69.24 -40.20 -45.48
N GLU A 247 68.29 -41.08 -45.77
CA GLU A 247 68.41 -42.02 -46.89
C GLU A 247 68.57 -41.29 -48.23
N ASN A 248 67.76 -40.26 -48.47
CA ASN A 248 67.84 -39.43 -49.68
C ASN A 248 69.17 -38.66 -49.80
N ASN A 249 69.75 -38.21 -48.69
CA ASN A 249 71.06 -37.53 -48.68
C ASN A 249 72.25 -38.50 -48.82
N THR A 250 72.09 -39.78 -48.47
CA THR A 250 73.14 -40.80 -48.70
C THR A 250 73.12 -41.40 -50.11
N ALA A 251 72.03 -41.20 -50.85
CA ALA A 251 71.86 -41.69 -52.22
C ALA A 251 72.25 -40.66 -53.31
N SER A 252 72.58 -39.41 -52.93
CA SER A 252 73.21 -38.40 -53.78
C SER A 252 74.71 -38.31 -53.51
#